data_AF-A0A0C3QAU9-F1
#
_entry.id   AF-A0A0C3QAU9-F1
#
_cell.length_a   1.000
_cell.length_b   1.000
_cell.length_c   1.000
_cell.angle_alpha   90.00
_cell.angle_beta   90.00
_cell.angle_gamma   90.00
#
_symmetry.space_group_name_H-M   'P 1'
#
loop_
_entity.id
_entity.type
_entity.pdbx_description
1 polymer ?
#
loop_
_entity_poly.entity_id
_entity_poly.type
_entity_poly.pdbx_seq_one_letter_code
_entity_poly.pdbx_strand_id
1 'polypeptide(L)'
;RLQGTKYGDADYMEALREAFDDETKCLFRDEGNETLYVRIGGRRDHYQDENNLCKIKFGLLEVKREEVVQAFEPSVRATVDAIRKHLDGKDNAHVFLVGGFAASPWILSETNRRLRSMGITRPVKRADSNTAKAVAHGGVAFYLDRYVTERTMRFTYGLTLQPDYDSSNPEHKERAH
;
A
#
# COMPACT_ATOMS: atom_id res chain seq x y z
N ARG A 1 -13.71 -6.60 -17.11
CA ARG A 1 -13.07 -7.34 -18.23
C ARG A 1 -13.51 -8.81 -18.26
N LEU A 2 -13.49 -9.54 -17.14
CA LEU A 2 -13.81 -10.98 -17.11
C LEU A 2 -15.28 -11.32 -16.77
N GLN A 3 -16.09 -10.32 -16.42
CA GLN A 3 -17.49 -10.50 -16.04
C GLN A 3 -18.31 -11.07 -17.20
N GLY A 4 -19.11 -12.10 -16.92
CA GLY A 4 -19.90 -12.80 -17.94
C GLY A 4 -19.12 -13.83 -18.75
N THR A 5 -17.82 -14.03 -18.46
CA THR A 5 -17.01 -15.10 -19.04
C THR A 5 -16.82 -16.22 -18.02
N LYS A 6 -16.44 -17.44 -18.47
CA LYS A 6 -16.06 -18.54 -17.56
C LYS A 6 -14.92 -18.19 -16.60
N TYR A 7 -14.08 -17.22 -16.96
CA TYR A 7 -12.95 -16.76 -16.14
C TYR A 7 -13.37 -15.70 -15.10
N GLY A 8 -14.63 -15.26 -15.13
CA GLY A 8 -15.23 -14.41 -14.11
C GLY A 8 -15.78 -15.19 -12.91
N ASP A 9 -15.75 -16.53 -12.97
CA ASP A 9 -16.15 -17.38 -11.85
C ASP A 9 -15.20 -17.24 -10.67
N ALA A 10 -15.71 -17.49 -9.46
CA ALA A 10 -14.99 -17.25 -8.21
C ALA A 10 -13.63 -17.95 -8.16
N ASP A 11 -13.56 -19.21 -8.60
CA ASP A 11 -12.34 -20.01 -8.55
C ASP A 11 -11.23 -19.42 -9.45
N TYR A 12 -11.58 -19.00 -10.67
CA TYR A 12 -10.63 -18.36 -11.59
C TYR A 12 -10.19 -16.99 -11.08
N MET A 13 -11.12 -16.24 -10.48
CA MET A 13 -10.82 -14.94 -9.90
C MET A 13 -9.91 -15.04 -8.67
N GLU A 14 -10.07 -16.09 -7.86
CA GLU A 14 -9.18 -16.34 -6.72
C GLU A 14 -7.80 -16.78 -7.19
N ALA A 15 -7.71 -17.73 -8.13
CA ALA A 15 -6.44 -18.13 -8.73
C ALA A 15 -5.70 -16.95 -9.39
N LEU A 16 -6.44 -16.05 -10.05
CA LEU A 16 -5.88 -14.81 -10.60
C LEU A 16 -5.32 -13.90 -9.50
N ARG A 17 -6.05 -13.75 -8.38
CA ARG A 17 -5.61 -12.92 -7.25
C ARG A 17 -4.35 -13.47 -6.61
N GLU A 18 -4.31 -14.77 -6.34
CA GLU A 18 -3.13 -15.45 -5.78
C GLU A 18 -1.92 -15.31 -6.72
N ALA A 19 -2.08 -15.65 -8.00
CA ALA A 19 -1.00 -15.53 -8.98
C ALA A 19 -0.51 -14.08 -9.15
N PHE A 20 -1.42 -13.11 -9.03
CA PHE A 20 -1.05 -11.71 -9.07
C PHE A 20 -0.24 -11.30 -7.83
N ASP A 21 -0.65 -11.70 -6.63
CA ASP A 21 0.01 -11.32 -5.39
C ASP A 21 1.39 -11.97 -5.25
N ASP A 22 1.51 -13.25 -5.61
CA ASP A 22 2.75 -14.03 -5.49
C ASP A 22 3.82 -13.63 -6.51
N GLU A 23 3.43 -13.42 -7.78
CA GLU A 23 4.39 -13.21 -8.87
C GLU A 23 4.34 -11.78 -9.41
N THR A 24 3.22 -11.41 -10.03
CA THR A 24 3.14 -10.23 -10.91
C THR A 24 3.37 -8.93 -10.15
N LYS A 25 2.78 -8.81 -8.97
CA LYS A 25 2.90 -7.65 -8.08
C LYS A 25 4.33 -7.44 -7.60
N CYS A 26 5.05 -8.53 -7.29
CA CYS A 26 6.42 -8.47 -6.77
C CYS A 26 7.45 -8.18 -7.87
N LEU A 27 7.21 -8.66 -9.10
CA LEU A 27 8.12 -8.46 -10.24
C LEU A 27 7.94 -7.12 -10.96
N PHE A 28 6.96 -6.31 -10.55
CA PHE A 28 6.66 -5.03 -11.17
C PHE A 28 7.79 -3.99 -10.96
N ARG A 29 8.37 -3.50 -12.06
CA ARG A 29 9.52 -2.56 -12.10
C ARG A 29 9.18 -1.30 -12.90
N ASP A 30 9.88 -0.19 -12.68
CA ASP A 30 9.70 1.07 -13.46
C ASP A 30 9.97 0.89 -14.95
N GLU A 31 11.09 0.26 -15.30
CA GLU A 31 11.43 -0.10 -16.67
C GLU A 31 11.02 -1.55 -16.91
N GLY A 32 10.03 -1.78 -17.78
CA GLY A 32 9.53 -3.12 -18.06
C GLY A 32 8.56 -3.11 -19.22
N ASN A 33 8.12 -4.31 -19.61
CA ASN A 33 7.19 -4.50 -20.71
C ASN A 33 5.89 -3.71 -20.46
N GLU A 34 5.33 -3.14 -21.54
CA GLU A 34 4.02 -2.47 -21.51
C GLU A 34 2.88 -3.44 -21.14
N THR A 35 3.10 -4.74 -21.29
CA THR A 35 2.14 -5.80 -20.97
C THR A 35 2.70 -6.74 -19.91
N LEU A 36 1.88 -7.00 -18.90
CA LEU A 36 2.09 -7.98 -17.85
C LEU A 36 1.21 -9.20 -18.12
N TYR A 37 1.68 -10.37 -17.68
CA TYR A 37 0.99 -11.63 -17.88
C TYR A 37 0.67 -12.24 -16.52
N VAL A 38 -0.61 -12.42 -16.23
CA VAL A 38 -1.08 -13.00 -14.97
C VAL A 38 -1.70 -14.36 -15.24
N ARG A 39 -1.29 -15.39 -14.52
CA ARG A 39 -1.90 -16.71 -14.63
C ARG A 39 -3.35 -16.65 -14.13
N ILE A 40 -4.27 -17.14 -14.94
CA ILE A 40 -5.69 -17.32 -14.57
C ILE A 40 -6.17 -18.75 -14.81
N GLY A 41 -5.61 -19.43 -15.81
CA GLY A 41 -6.05 -20.78 -16.19
C GLY A 41 -4.91 -21.67 -16.69
N GLY A 42 -5.28 -22.82 -17.24
CA GLY A 42 -4.35 -23.83 -17.76
C GLY A 42 -3.78 -23.48 -19.13
N ARG A 43 -2.77 -24.23 -19.58
CA ARG A 43 -2.10 -24.00 -20.88
C ARG A 43 -3.02 -24.14 -22.10
N ARG A 44 -4.17 -24.81 -21.95
CA ARG A 44 -5.16 -24.99 -23.02
C ARG A 44 -6.18 -23.85 -23.08
N ASP A 45 -6.17 -22.96 -22.10
CA ASP A 45 -7.13 -21.86 -22.02
C ASP A 45 -6.71 -20.71 -22.94
N HIS A 46 -7.59 -20.40 -23.88
CA HIS A 46 -7.50 -19.26 -24.77
C HIS A 46 -8.82 -18.51 -24.77
N TYR A 47 -8.75 -17.19 -24.75
CA TYR A 47 -9.92 -16.32 -24.83
C TYR A 47 -9.52 -14.97 -25.37
N GLN A 48 -10.37 -14.41 -26.21
CA GLN A 48 -10.23 -13.05 -26.70
C GLN A 48 -11.63 -12.47 -26.82
N ASP A 49 -11.87 -11.33 -26.20
CA ASP A 49 -13.14 -10.64 -26.34
C ASP A 49 -13.25 -9.92 -27.71
N GLU A 50 -14.47 -9.55 -28.09
CA GLU A 50 -14.78 -8.94 -29.38
C GLU A 50 -14.06 -7.60 -29.59
N ASN A 51 -13.80 -6.87 -28.49
CA ASN A 51 -13.18 -5.55 -28.51
C ASN A 51 -11.64 -5.60 -28.38
N ASN A 52 -11.03 -6.80 -28.34
CA ASN A 52 -9.61 -7.01 -28.00
C ASN A 52 -9.18 -6.34 -26.69
N LEU A 53 -10.13 -6.05 -25.80
CA LEU A 53 -9.89 -5.51 -24.48
C LEU A 53 -9.58 -6.60 -23.49
N CYS A 54 -9.79 -7.89 -23.74
CA CYS A 54 -9.46 -8.98 -22.83
C CYS A 54 -8.87 -10.14 -23.61
N LYS A 55 -7.65 -10.55 -23.25
CA LYS A 55 -6.92 -11.57 -24.00
C LYS A 55 -6.22 -12.52 -23.04
N ILE A 56 -6.54 -13.80 -23.18
CA ILE A 56 -5.96 -14.91 -22.46
C ILE A 56 -5.30 -15.83 -23.48
N LYS A 57 -4.00 -16.06 -23.31
CA LYS A 57 -3.24 -16.99 -24.15
C LYS A 57 -2.50 -17.99 -23.26
N PHE A 58 -2.72 -19.28 -23.50
CA PHE A 58 -2.12 -20.34 -22.70
C PHE A 58 -2.40 -20.18 -21.20
N GLY A 59 -3.59 -19.70 -20.84
CA GLY A 59 -4.01 -19.42 -19.46
C GLY A 59 -3.38 -18.19 -18.82
N LEU A 60 -2.68 -17.35 -19.58
CA LEU A 60 -2.12 -16.07 -19.14
C LEU A 60 -3.00 -14.92 -19.63
N LEU A 61 -3.53 -14.14 -18.70
CA LEU A 61 -4.25 -12.90 -18.93
C LEU A 61 -3.25 -11.78 -19.24
N GLU A 62 -3.43 -11.11 -20.39
CA GLU A 62 -2.70 -9.90 -20.76
C GLU A 62 -3.30 -8.68 -20.05
N VAL A 63 -2.51 -8.06 -19.17
CA VAL A 63 -2.86 -6.86 -18.42
C VAL A 63 -1.91 -5.75 -18.82
N LYS A 64 -2.43 -4.58 -19.19
CA LYS A 64 -1.56 -3.44 -19.49
C LYS A 64 -0.92 -2.91 -18.22
N ARG A 65 0.33 -2.49 -18.32
CA ARG A 65 1.07 -1.87 -17.24
C ARG A 65 0.31 -0.70 -16.63
N GLU A 66 -0.28 0.14 -17.47
CA GLU A 66 -0.99 1.35 -17.06
C GLU A 66 -2.20 1.01 -16.18
N GLU A 67 -2.89 -0.11 -16.47
CA GLU A 67 -4.02 -0.57 -15.65
C GLU A 67 -3.56 -0.97 -14.25
N VAL A 68 -2.40 -1.63 -14.13
CA VAL A 68 -1.83 -1.99 -12.82
C VAL A 68 -1.38 -0.75 -12.05
N VAL A 69 -0.74 0.21 -12.71
CA VAL A 69 -0.37 1.49 -12.10
C VAL A 69 -1.61 2.23 -11.60
N GLN A 70 -2.65 2.34 -12.42
CA GLN A 70 -3.90 2.99 -12.05
C GLN A 70 -4.62 2.28 -10.91
N ALA A 71 -4.56 0.93 -10.86
CA ALA A 71 -5.13 0.17 -9.76
C ALA A 71 -4.44 0.44 -8.42
N PHE A 72 -3.11 0.62 -8.42
CA PHE A 72 -2.34 0.91 -7.20
C PHE A 72 -2.24 2.39 -6.85
N GLU A 73 -2.59 3.29 -7.76
CA GLU A 73 -2.52 4.74 -7.58
C GLU A 73 -3.14 5.23 -6.24
N PRO A 74 -4.35 4.80 -5.81
CA PRO A 74 -4.90 5.20 -4.52
C PRO A 74 -4.00 4.79 -3.34
N SER A 75 -3.38 3.61 -3.41
CA SER A 75 -2.50 3.08 -2.36
C SER A 75 -1.18 3.85 -2.31
N VAL A 76 -0.59 4.16 -3.47
CA VAL A 76 0.64 4.95 -3.56
C VAL A 76 0.42 6.35 -2.99
N ARG A 77 -0.67 7.00 -3.39
CA ARG A 77 -1.02 8.34 -2.90
C ARG A 77 -1.20 8.37 -1.39
N ALA A 78 -2.01 7.45 -0.85
CA ALA A 78 -2.22 7.34 0.59
C ALA A 78 -0.90 7.10 1.35
N THR A 79 0.01 6.30 0.78
CA THR A 79 1.34 6.05 1.36
C THR A 79 2.19 7.32 1.40
N VAL A 80 2.26 8.07 0.29
CA VAL A 80 3.03 9.32 0.21
C VAL A 80 2.47 10.37 1.16
N ASP A 81 1.15 10.52 1.22
CA ASP A 81 0.48 11.46 2.13
C ASP A 81 0.73 11.10 3.59
N ALA A 82 0.65 9.81 3.93
CA ALA A 82 0.97 9.34 5.27
C ALA A 82 2.44 9.63 5.62
N ILE A 83 3.39 9.34 4.74
CA ILE A 83 4.81 9.61 4.97
C ILE A 83 5.03 11.12 5.19
N ARG A 84 4.49 11.96 4.32
CA ARG A 84 4.57 13.43 4.46
C ARG A 84 4.07 13.89 5.82
N LYS A 85 2.87 13.45 6.22
CA LYS A 85 2.27 13.82 7.52
C LYS A 85 3.13 13.37 8.70
N HIS A 86 3.76 12.19 8.63
CA HIS A 86 4.58 11.68 9.73
C HIS A 86 5.98 12.30 9.78
N LEU A 87 6.49 12.80 8.66
CA LEU A 87 7.79 13.48 8.57
C LEU A 87 7.72 14.96 8.92
N ASP A 88 6.53 15.56 8.91
CA ASP A 88 6.34 16.95 9.26
C ASP A 88 6.88 17.25 10.67
N GLY A 89 7.73 18.27 10.78
CA GLY A 89 8.41 18.64 12.02
C GLY A 89 9.44 17.64 12.58
N LYS A 90 9.84 16.60 11.83
CA LYS A 90 10.83 15.61 12.29
C LYS A 90 12.12 15.64 11.48
N ASP A 91 13.25 15.84 12.17
CA ASP A 91 14.55 15.92 11.52
C ASP A 91 15.27 14.57 11.35
N ASN A 92 15.11 13.65 12.30
CA ASN A 92 15.80 12.36 12.35
C ASN A 92 14.86 11.16 12.18
N ALA A 93 14.06 11.17 11.11
CA ALA A 93 13.14 10.09 10.80
C ALA A 93 13.62 9.21 9.64
N HIS A 94 13.54 7.90 9.81
CA HIS A 94 13.78 6.91 8.76
C HIS A 94 12.47 6.25 8.36
N VAL A 95 12.28 6.04 7.06
CA VAL A 95 11.08 5.40 6.50
C VAL A 95 11.46 4.07 5.89
N PHE A 96 10.80 3.01 6.33
CA PHE A 96 10.97 1.66 5.82
C PHE A 96 9.64 1.13 5.28
N LEU A 97 9.62 0.69 4.02
CA LEU A 97 8.52 -0.08 3.47
C LEU A 97 8.69 -1.55 3.86
N VAL A 98 7.64 -2.12 4.43
CA VAL A 98 7.56 -3.51 4.87
C VAL A 98 6.30 -4.18 4.31
N GLY A 99 6.27 -5.51 4.30
CA GLY A 99 5.18 -6.30 3.72
C GLY A 99 5.50 -6.83 2.32
N GLY A 100 4.58 -7.65 1.77
CA GLY A 100 4.76 -8.30 0.47
C GLY A 100 4.91 -7.31 -0.68
N PHE A 101 4.10 -6.23 -0.70
CA PHE A 101 4.18 -5.25 -1.79
C PHE A 101 5.49 -4.46 -1.80
N ALA A 102 6.13 -4.27 -0.64
CA ALA A 102 7.42 -3.60 -0.54
C ALA A 102 8.55 -4.35 -1.30
N ALA A 103 8.33 -5.62 -1.66
CA ALA A 103 9.22 -6.38 -2.53
C ALA A 103 9.22 -5.89 -3.98
N SER A 104 8.18 -5.18 -4.42
CA SER A 104 8.14 -4.54 -5.74
C SER A 104 9.17 -3.41 -5.84
N PRO A 105 10.08 -3.43 -6.84
CA PRO A 105 10.95 -2.28 -7.10
C PRO A 105 10.17 -1.01 -7.48
N TRP A 106 9.05 -1.16 -8.19
CA TRP A 106 8.22 -0.04 -8.64
C TRP A 106 7.64 0.78 -7.49
N ILE A 107 7.07 0.15 -6.45
CA ILE A 107 6.47 0.93 -5.34
C ILE A 107 7.51 1.77 -4.60
N LEU A 108 8.74 1.24 -4.47
CA LEU A 108 9.84 1.93 -3.82
C LEU A 108 10.29 3.15 -4.63
N SER A 109 10.49 2.99 -5.94
CA SER A 109 10.91 4.08 -6.81
C SER A 109 9.82 5.13 -6.98
N GLU A 110 8.57 4.70 -7.18
CA GLU A 110 7.40 5.58 -7.31
C GLU A 110 7.18 6.44 -6.06
N THR A 111 7.24 5.82 -4.88
CA THR A 111 7.09 6.53 -3.60
C THR A 111 8.21 7.57 -3.43
N ASN A 112 9.46 7.19 -3.68
CA ASN A 112 10.60 8.11 -3.61
C ASN A 112 10.48 9.25 -4.62
N ARG A 113 10.03 8.97 -5.85
CA ARG A 113 9.84 9.97 -6.90
C ARG A 113 8.83 11.05 -6.48
N ARG A 114 7.68 10.63 -5.95
CA ARG A 114 6.63 11.56 -5.48
C ARG A 114 7.09 12.37 -4.28
N LEU A 115 7.75 11.74 -3.31
CA LEU A 115 8.29 12.45 -2.14
C LEU A 115 9.33 13.51 -2.56
N ARG A 116 10.22 13.18 -3.49
CA ARG A 116 11.21 14.13 -4.04
C ARG A 116 10.54 15.30 -4.75
N SER A 117 9.46 15.09 -5.51
CA SER A 117 8.70 16.19 -6.12
C SER A 117 8.05 17.12 -5.11
N MET A 118 7.85 16.66 -3.87
CA MET A 118 7.34 17.46 -2.74
C MET A 118 8.46 18.07 -1.88
N GLY A 119 9.73 17.99 -2.30
CA GLY A 119 10.88 18.49 -1.55
C GLY A 119 11.34 17.58 -0.40
N ILE A 120 10.73 16.39 -0.24
CA ILE A 120 11.16 15.41 0.77
C ILE A 120 12.30 14.58 0.17
N THR A 121 13.53 14.90 0.57
CA THR A 121 14.76 14.27 0.06
C THR A 121 15.16 13.00 0.81
N ARG A 122 14.51 12.72 1.95
CA ARG A 122 14.77 11.52 2.77
C ARG A 122 14.37 10.26 2.00
N PRO A 123 15.30 9.34 1.72
CA PRO A 123 14.99 8.15 0.95
C PRO A 123 14.15 7.18 1.77
N VAL A 124 13.07 6.70 1.16
CA VAL A 124 12.34 5.53 1.64
C VAL A 124 13.19 4.30 1.36
N LYS A 125 13.39 3.47 2.38
CA LYS A 125 14.19 2.24 2.32
C LYS A 125 13.29 1.02 2.43
N ARG A 126 13.86 -0.14 2.14
CA ARG A 126 13.29 -1.46 2.45
C ARG A 126 14.43 -2.37 2.89
N ALA A 127 14.12 -3.44 3.61
CA ALA A 127 15.11 -4.47 3.90
C ALA A 127 15.46 -5.24 2.61
N ASP A 128 16.72 -5.66 2.47
CA ASP A 128 17.16 -6.52 1.36
C ASP A 128 16.66 -7.96 1.50
N SER A 129 16.35 -8.38 2.73
CA SER A 129 15.73 -9.67 3.04
C SER A 129 14.21 -9.64 2.77
N ASN A 130 13.55 -10.80 2.89
CA ASN A 130 12.12 -10.95 2.64
C ASN A 130 11.29 -9.92 3.46
N THR A 131 10.86 -8.84 2.80
CA THR A 131 10.15 -7.71 3.43
C THR A 131 8.81 -8.13 4.03
N ALA A 132 8.21 -9.23 3.55
CA ALA A 132 7.00 -9.80 4.12
C ALA A 132 7.23 -10.37 5.53
N LYS A 133 8.48 -10.77 5.85
CA LYS A 133 8.85 -11.35 7.16
C LYS A 133 9.43 -10.33 8.13
N ALA A 134 9.64 -9.08 7.72
CA ALA A 134 10.28 -8.06 8.55
C ALA A 134 9.58 -7.88 9.91
N VAL A 135 8.24 -7.90 9.91
CA VAL A 135 7.43 -7.78 11.15
C VAL A 135 7.62 -8.99 12.07
N ALA A 136 7.63 -10.21 11.51
CA ALA A 136 7.82 -11.43 12.29
C ALA A 136 9.23 -11.50 12.89
N HIS A 137 10.26 -11.15 12.10
CA HIS A 137 11.64 -11.04 12.59
C HIS A 137 11.75 -10.00 13.72
N GLY A 138 11.12 -8.83 13.56
CA GLY A 138 11.08 -7.81 14.61
C GLY A 138 10.39 -8.31 15.89
N GLY A 139 9.33 -9.11 15.77
CA GLY A 139 8.64 -9.71 16.91
C GLY A 139 9.52 -10.70 17.69
N VAL A 140 10.24 -11.58 16.99
CA VAL A 140 11.17 -12.53 17.62
C VAL A 140 12.34 -11.80 18.28
N ALA A 141 12.94 -10.81 17.59
CA ALA A 141 14.02 -10.00 18.15
C ALA A 141 13.57 -9.25 19.42
N PHE A 142 12.37 -8.69 19.41
CA PHE A 142 11.80 -8.04 20.59
C PHE A 142 11.60 -9.03 21.76
N TYR A 143 11.14 -10.25 21.49
CA TYR A 143 10.96 -11.26 22.53
C TYR A 143 12.28 -11.67 23.19
N LEU A 144 13.32 -11.86 22.37
CA LEU A 144 14.64 -12.29 22.84
C LEU A 144 15.37 -11.18 23.59
N ASP A 145 15.44 -9.99 22.99
CA ASP A 145 16.36 -8.95 23.46
C ASP A 145 15.68 -7.82 24.23
N ARG A 146 14.35 -7.72 24.18
CA ARG A 146 13.52 -6.70 24.87
C ARG A 146 13.93 -5.25 24.62
N TYR A 147 14.56 -4.95 23.47
CA TYR A 147 15.07 -3.61 23.12
C TYR A 147 14.02 -2.49 22.95
N VAL A 148 12.71 -2.74 23.11
CA VAL A 148 11.69 -1.67 23.00
C VAL A 148 11.44 -1.07 24.38
N THR A 149 11.97 0.13 24.59
CA THR A 149 11.89 0.86 25.85
C THR A 149 10.51 1.49 26.08
N GLU A 150 9.83 1.94 25.01
CA GLU A 150 8.55 2.65 25.11
C GLU A 150 7.64 2.39 23.90
N ARG A 151 6.32 2.49 24.11
CA ARG A 151 5.29 2.40 23.05
C ARG A 151 4.36 3.60 23.18
N THR A 152 4.18 4.35 22.10
CA THR A 152 3.23 5.47 22.06
C THR A 152 1.82 4.98 21.72
N MET A 153 0.80 5.54 22.37
CA MET A 153 -0.60 5.25 22.05
C MET A 153 -0.96 5.77 20.66
N ARG A 154 -1.81 5.04 19.93
CA ARG A 154 -2.28 5.43 18.59
C ARG A 154 -3.24 6.61 18.61
N PHE A 155 -3.96 6.77 19.71
CA PHE A 155 -4.96 7.82 19.90
C PHE A 155 -4.62 8.58 21.17
N THR A 156 -4.81 9.89 21.11
CA THR A 156 -4.81 10.72 22.32
C THR A 156 -6.11 10.44 23.06
N TYR A 157 -5.99 9.85 24.25
CA TYR A 157 -7.11 9.76 25.17
C TYR A 157 -7.06 10.97 26.09
N GLY A 158 -8.17 11.67 26.23
CA GLY A 158 -8.32 12.81 27.11
C GLY A 158 -9.77 13.00 27.48
N LEU A 159 -10.00 13.70 28.59
CA LEU A 159 -11.31 14.19 28.96
C LEU A 159 -11.42 15.63 28.50
N THR A 160 -12.54 16.01 27.89
CA THR A 160 -12.88 17.41 27.71
C THR A 160 -13.20 17.98 29.08
N LEU A 161 -12.28 18.78 29.64
CA LEU A 161 -12.59 19.58 30.81
C LEU A 161 -13.54 20.70 30.38
N GLN A 162 -14.45 21.10 31.29
CA GLN A 162 -15.32 22.25 31.05
C GLN A 162 -14.45 23.46 30.69
N PRO A 163 -14.75 24.19 29.61
CA PRO A 163 -13.98 25.38 29.26
C PRO A 163 -13.97 26.33 30.46
N ASP A 164 -12.81 26.95 30.72
CA ASP A 164 -12.68 27.96 31.76
C ASP A 164 -13.77 29.03 31.60
N TYR A 165 -14.30 29.53 32.71
CA TYR A 165 -15.36 30.53 32.67
C TYR A 165 -14.87 31.80 31.95
N ASP A 166 -15.36 32.00 30.72
CA ASP A 166 -15.14 33.21 29.94
C ASP A 166 -16.23 34.24 30.26
N SER A 167 -15.84 35.31 30.97
CA SER A 167 -16.72 36.42 31.33
C SER A 167 -17.11 37.31 30.15
N SER A 168 -16.55 37.09 28.96
CA SER A 168 -16.93 37.74 27.72
C SER A 168 -17.95 36.94 26.91
N ASN A 169 -18.13 35.64 27.20
CA ASN A 169 -19.10 34.78 26.52
C ASN A 169 -20.48 34.82 27.24
N PRO A 170 -21.56 35.30 26.59
CA PRO A 170 -22.90 35.35 27.17
C PRO A 170 -23.43 33.97 27.60
N GLU A 171 -23.12 32.92 26.84
CA GLU A 171 -23.57 31.55 27.13
C GLU A 171 -22.94 31.00 28.42
N HIS A 172 -21.71 31.41 28.75
CA HIS A 172 -21.06 31.06 30.03
C HIS A 172 -21.71 31.79 31.20
N LYS A 173 -22.15 33.04 31.02
CA LYS A 173 -22.87 33.82 32.05
C LYS A 173 -24.23 33.21 32.38
N GLU A 174 -24.97 32.77 31.36
CA GLU A 174 -26.29 32.18 31.53
C GLU A 174 -26.25 30.84 32.29
N ARG A 175 -25.13 30.10 32.21
CA ARG A 175 -24.93 28.81 32.89
C ARG A 175 -24.37 28.94 34.32
N ALA A 176 -24.14 30.16 34.81
CA ALA A 176 -23.54 30.41 36.13
C ALA A 176 -24.54 30.42 37.31
N HIS A 177 -25.77 29.92 37.10
CA HIS A 177 -26.85 29.85 38.08
C HIS A 177 -27.17 28.42 38.53
#